data_AF-C8X2C3-F1
#
_entry.id   AF-C8X2C3-F1
#
_cell.length_a   1.000
_cell.length_b   1.000
_cell.length_c   1.000
_cell.angle_alpha   90.00
_cell.angle_beta   90.00
_cell.angle_gamma   90.00
#
_symmetry.space_group_name_H-M   'P 1'
#
loop_
_entity.id
_entity.type
_entity.pdbx_description
1 polymer ?
#
loop_
_entity_poly.entity_id
_entity_poly.type
_entity_poly.pdbx_seq_one_letter_code
_entity_poly.pdbx_strand_id
1 'polypeptide(L)' 'MRFLEYLTQAGYIPFAGAVAPEVYDFFRCPHPERAKWYIHHGQNSFQCVGCREQCETDDPSGFQCLLPLAWEELAGK' A
#
# COMPACT_ATOMS: atom_id res chain seq x y z
N MET A 1 -4.41 -19.06 -8.48
CA MET A 1 -4.47 -18.19 -7.29
C MET A 1 -4.63 -16.77 -7.78
N ARG A 2 -5.64 -16.05 -7.30
CA ARG A 2 -5.83 -14.63 -7.65
C ARG A 2 -4.82 -13.79 -6.85
N PHE A 3 -4.24 -12.75 -7.43
CA PHE A 3 -3.17 -11.98 -6.79
C PHE A 3 -3.53 -11.47 -5.39
N LEU A 4 -4.79 -11.06 -5.20
CA LEU A 4 -5.27 -10.64 -3.88
C LEU A 4 -5.22 -11.77 -2.83
N GLU A 5 -5.53 -13.00 -3.21
CA GLU A 5 -5.44 -14.18 -2.31
C GLU A 5 -3.99 -14.39 -1.87
N TYR A 6 -3.04 -14.24 -2.81
CA TYR A 6 -1.61 -14.31 -2.50
C TYR A 6 -1.20 -13.26 -1.47
N LEU A 7 -1.59 -12.00 -1.66
CA LEU A 7 -1.26 -10.91 -0.72
C LEU A 7 -1.80 -11.19 0.67
N THR A 8 -3.07 -11.60 0.77
CA THR A 8 -3.67 -11.92 2.07
C THR A 8 -2.97 -13.09 2.76
N GLN A 9 -2.54 -14.12 2.02
CA GLN A 9 -1.78 -15.24 2.58
C GLN A 9 -0.35 -14.84 2.97
N ALA A 10 0.23 -13.87 2.27
CA ALA A 10 1.56 -13.33 2.56
C ALA A 10 1.56 -12.33 3.74
N GLY A 11 0.39 -11.99 4.32
CA GLY A 11 0.29 -11.10 5.47
C GLY A 11 0.06 -9.62 5.14
N TYR A 12 -0.23 -9.31 3.88
CA TYR A 12 -0.64 -7.96 3.48
C TYR A 12 -2.08 -7.69 3.91
N ILE A 13 -2.32 -6.48 4.41
CA ILE A 13 -3.65 -5.97 4.75
C ILE A 13 -3.98 -4.73 3.92
N PRO A 14 -5.26 -4.39 3.69
CA PRO A 14 -5.63 -3.17 3.00
C PRO A 14 -5.04 -1.93 3.70
N PHE A 15 -4.36 -1.07 2.95
CA PHE A 15 -3.84 0.19 3.49
C PHE A 15 -4.99 1.18 3.69
N ALA A 16 -5.24 1.57 4.95
CA ALA A 16 -6.28 2.51 5.34
C ALA A 16 -5.68 3.91 5.57
N GLY A 17 -5.39 4.61 4.47
CA GLY A 17 -4.77 5.93 4.51
C GLY A 17 -4.97 6.72 3.23
N ALA A 18 -4.36 7.90 3.18
CA ALA A 18 -4.23 8.70 1.97
C ALA A 18 -2.90 8.40 1.28
N VAL A 19 -2.90 8.36 -0.05
CA VAL A 19 -1.68 8.21 -0.85
C VAL A 19 -1.52 9.47 -1.68
N ALA A 20 -0.36 10.09 -1.58
CA ALA A 20 -0.05 11.36 -2.22
C ALA A 20 0.07 11.18 -3.74
N PRO A 21 -0.31 12.20 -4.56
CA PRO A 21 -0.25 12.13 -6.02
C PRO A 21 1.11 11.71 -6.58
N GLU A 22 2.19 12.12 -5.92
CA GLU A 22 3.58 11.90 -6.36
C GLU A 22 3.95 10.41 -6.43
N VAL A 23 3.33 9.57 -5.60
CA VAL A 23 3.50 8.11 -5.65
C VAL A 23 3.00 7.57 -7.00
N TYR A 24 1.86 8.07 -7.47
CA TYR A 24 1.30 7.66 -8.75
C TYR A 24 2.11 8.20 -9.92
N ASP A 25 2.65 9.42 -9.82
CA ASP A 25 3.54 10.00 -10.81
C ASP A 25 4.83 9.20 -10.97
N PHE A 26 5.42 8.75 -9.86
CA PHE A 26 6.60 7.88 -9.84
C PHE A 26 6.37 6.58 -10.64
N PHE A 27 5.24 5.91 -10.40
CA PHE A 27 4.86 4.70 -11.13
C PHE A 27 4.27 4.98 -12.53
N ARG A 28 4.17 6.25 -12.93
CA ARG A 28 3.51 6.68 -14.18
C ARG A 28 2.10 6.08 -14.32
N CYS A 29 1.36 6.05 -13.21
CA CYS A 29 0.06 5.41 -13.15
C CYS A 29 -0.97 6.17 -14.01
N PRO A 30 -1.56 5.56 -15.04
CA PRO A 30 -2.52 6.25 -15.91
C PRO A 30 -3.91 6.43 -15.26
N HIS A 31 -4.19 5.67 -14.20
CA HIS A 31 -5.51 5.61 -13.55
C HIS A 31 -5.39 5.57 -12.01
N PRO A 32 -4.93 6.65 -11.36
CA PRO A 32 -4.78 6.69 -9.89
C PRO A 32 -6.09 6.43 -9.14
N GLU A 33 -7.24 6.75 -9.73
CA GLU A 33 -8.56 6.56 -9.14
C GLU A 33 -8.94 5.09 -8.93
N ARG A 34 -8.24 4.17 -9.60
CA ARG A 34 -8.44 2.72 -9.46
C ARG A 34 -7.47 2.08 -8.47
N ALA A 35 -6.51 2.84 -7.97
CA ALA A 35 -5.48 2.33 -7.08
C ALA A 35 -6.10 1.80 -5.78
N LYS A 36 -5.61 0.65 -5.35
CA LYS A 36 -5.94 0.01 -4.09
C LYS A 36 -4.65 -0.52 -3.51
N TRP A 37 -4.21 0.06 -2.41
CA TRP A 37 -2.94 -0.28 -1.78
C TRP A 37 -3.15 -1.24 -0.62
N TYR A 38 -2.19 -2.13 -0.44
CA TYR A 38 -2.07 -3.06 0.65
C TYR A 38 -0.71 -2.85 1.31
N ILE A 39 -0.61 -3.02 2.61
CA ILE A 39 0.62 -2.86 3.39
C ILE A 39 0.98 -4.17 4.10
N HIS A 40 2.27 -4.47 4.14
CA HIS A 40 2.85 -5.50 5.00
C HIS A 40 3.76 -4.84 6.04
N HIS A 41 3.26 -4.58 7.26
CA HIS A 41 4.00 -3.87 8.31
C HIS A 41 5.37 -4.47 8.63
N GLY A 42 5.48 -5.81 8.71
CA GLY A 42 6.76 -6.46 9.04
C GLY A 42 7.84 -6.35 7.95
N GLN A 43 7.47 -5.99 6.72
CA GLN A 43 8.39 -5.85 5.58
C GLN A 43 8.45 -4.40 5.09
N ASN A 44 7.65 -3.51 5.69
CA ASN A 44 7.43 -2.14 5.23
C ASN A 44 7.14 -2.02 3.72
N SER A 45 6.43 -3.00 3.15
CA SER A 45 6.11 -3.04 1.71
C SER A 45 4.67 -2.62 1.45
N PHE A 46 4.48 -1.81 0.42
CA PHE A 46 3.21 -1.33 -0.11
C PHE A 46 2.98 -1.90 -1.49
N GLN A 47 1.87 -2.62 -1.66
CA GLN A 47 1.51 -3.30 -2.90
C GLN A 47 0.19 -2.77 -3.45
N CYS A 48 0.21 -2.25 -4.67
CA CYS A 48 -0.99 -1.85 -5.39
C CYS A 48 -1.62 -3.03 -6.14
N VAL A 49 -2.96 -3.12 -6.11
CA VAL A 49 -3.75 -4.11 -6.87
C VAL A 49 -4.73 -3.46 -7.85
N GLY A 50 -4.57 -2.17 -8.15
CA GLY A 50 -5.50 -1.38 -8.97
C GLY A 50 -5.41 -1.65 -10.48
N CYS A 51 -4.29 -2.20 -10.95
CA CYS A 51 -4.05 -2.51 -12.36
C CYS A 51 -3.22 -3.81 -12.50
N ARG A 52 -2.93 -4.19 -13.75
CA ARG A 52 -2.16 -5.41 -14.06
C ARG A 52 -0.69 -5.33 -13.68
N GLU A 53 -0.12 -4.11 -13.62
CA GLU A 53 1.30 -3.89 -13.31
C GLU A 53 1.64 -4.23 -11.86
N GLN A 54 0.65 -4.20 -10.95
CA GLN A 54 0.83 -4.58 -9.55
C GLN A 54 2.08 -3.91 -8.93
N CYS A 55 2.10 -2.57 -8.95
CA CYS A 55 3.25 -1.79 -8.46
C CYS A 55 3.52 -2.03 -6.97
N GLU A 56 4.79 -2.10 -6.59
CA GLU A 56 5.25 -2.30 -5.22
C GLU A 56 6.32 -1.26 -4.85
N THR A 57 6.30 -0.79 -3.60
CA THR A 57 7.36 0.06 -3.03
C THR A 57 7.54 -0.23 -1.54
N ASP A 58 8.76 -0.10 -1.05
CA ASP A 58 9.12 -0.10 0.38
C ASP A 58 9.35 1.31 0.94
N ASP A 59 9.21 2.34 0.09
CA ASP A 59 9.32 3.75 0.49
C ASP A 59 7.96 4.23 1.03
N PRO A 60 7.86 4.60 2.32
CA PRO A 60 6.63 5.12 2.89
C PRO A 60 6.32 6.56 2.45
N SER A 61 7.20 7.23 1.69
CA SER A 61 7.01 8.60 1.23
C SER A 61 5.71 8.73 0.44
N GLY A 62 4.84 9.65 0.88
CA GLY A 62 3.53 9.87 0.28
C GLY A 62 2.42 8.95 0.80
N PHE A 63 2.72 7.95 1.63
CA PHE A 63 1.71 7.15 2.32
C PHE A 63 1.41 7.76 3.70
N GLN A 64 0.17 8.20 3.90
CA GLN A 64 -0.29 8.85 5.12
C GLN A 64 -1.36 8.02 5.82
N CYS A 65 -1.04 7.47 6.98
CA CYS A 65 -2.01 6.75 7.81
C CYS A 65 -3.04 7.70 8.44
N LEU A 66 -4.28 7.24 8.59
CA LEU A 66 -5.29 7.96 9.37
C LEU A 66 -4.99 7.84 10.87
N LEU A 67 -4.93 8.96 11.59
CA LEU A 67 -4.88 8.94 13.07
C LEU A 67 -6.27 8.58 13.63
N PRO A 68 -6.36 7.76 14.70
CA PRO A 68 -5.30 7.36 15.63
C PRO A 68 -4.58 6.05 15.28
N LEU A 69 -4.91 5.37 14.17
CA LEU A 69 -4.35 4.05 13.81
C LEU A 69 -2.82 4.04 13.66
N ALA A 70 -2.20 5.21 13.49
CA ALA A 70 -0.75 5.34 13.27
C ALA A 70 0.12 5.06 14.51
N TRP A 71 -0.38 5.14 15.76
CA TRP A 71 0.51 5.09 16.93
C TRP A 71 0.74 3.68 17.49
N GLU A 72 -0.25 2.79 17.43
CA GLU A 72 -0.12 1.42 18.00
C GLU A 72 0.50 0.43 17.01
N GLU A 73 0.24 0.59 15.71
CA GLU A 73 0.74 -0.31 14.67
C GLU A 73 2.19 -0.01 14.24
N LEU A 74 2.65 1.24 14.40
CA LEU A 74 4.05 1.64 14.17
C LEU A 74 4.92 1.49 15.43
N ALA A 75 4.33 1.54 16.64
CA ALA A 75 5.06 1.33 17.90
C ALA A 75 5.28 -0.15 18.24
N GLY A 76 4.84 -1.06 17.38
CA GLY A 76 5.08 -2.50 17.48
C GLY A 76 6.51 -2.93 17.16
N LYS A 77 7.51 -2.28 17.75
CA LYS A 77 8.79 -2.82 18.28
C LYS A 77 9.69 -1.72 18.81
#